data_AF-A0A3C1Z433-F1
#
_entry.id   AF-A0A3C1Z433-F1
#
_cell.length_a   1.000
_cell.length_b   1.000
_cell.length_c   1.000
_cell.angle_alpha   90.00
_cell.angle_beta   90.00
_cell.angle_gamma   90.00
#
_symmetry.space_group_name_H-M   'P 1'
#
loop_
_entity.id
_entity.type
_entity.pdbx_description
1 polymer ?
#
loop_
_entity_poly.entity_id
_entity_poly.type
_entity_poly.pdbx_seq_one_letter_code
_entity_poly.pdbx_strand_id
1 'polypeptide(L)' 'NPSPRNFTNCKFHKKRKDGELFWVIKNGSPGTGMVSLVPAAITEEEAWTIINYERSFCKASEE' A
#
# COMPACT_ATOMS: atom_id res chain seq x y z
N ASN A 1 7.06 2.04 -17.84
CA ASN A 1 7.71 2.02 -16.51
C ASN A 1 7.20 3.14 -15.63
N PRO A 2 6.11 2.94 -14.87
CA PRO A 2 5.70 3.89 -13.86
C PRO A 2 6.71 3.91 -12.70
N SER A 3 6.88 5.06 -12.05
CA SER A 3 7.68 5.17 -10.83
C SER A 3 6.96 4.56 -9.63
N PRO A 4 7.69 4.14 -8.58
CA PRO A 4 7.11 3.67 -7.34
C PRO A 4 6.13 4.68 -6.73
N ARG A 5 5.20 4.18 -5.91
CA ARG A 5 4.18 5.06 -5.34
C ARG A 5 4.80 5.94 -4.25
N ASN A 6 4.40 7.22 -4.24
CA ASN A 6 4.73 8.10 -3.12
C ASN A 6 3.68 7.93 -2.00
N PHE A 7 4.05 7.18 -0.96
CA PHE A 7 3.22 6.95 0.22
C PHE A 7 3.26 8.10 1.24
N THR A 8 4.00 9.19 1.02
CA THR A 8 3.84 10.42 1.84
C THR A 8 2.72 11.33 1.32
N ASN A 9 2.13 11.02 0.16
CA ASN A 9 1.06 11.80 -0.42
C ASN A 9 -0.30 11.49 0.24
N CYS A 10 -0.73 12.35 1.17
CA CYS A 10 -2.03 12.22 1.82
C CYS A 10 -3.24 12.15 0.88
N LYS A 11 -3.20 12.79 -0.31
CA LYS A 11 -4.31 12.70 -1.28
C LYS A 11 -4.45 11.29 -1.85
N PHE A 12 -3.35 10.54 -1.95
CA PHE A 12 -3.41 9.13 -2.34
C PHE A 12 -4.10 8.29 -1.26
N HIS A 13 -3.69 8.47 0.01
CA HIS A 13 -4.30 7.76 1.13
C HIS A 13 -5.81 8.03 1.23
N LYS A 14 -6.26 9.27 1.04
CA LYS A 14 -7.70 9.62 1.04
C LYS A 14 -8.49 8.97 -0.10
N LYS A 15 -7.84 8.65 -1.23
CA LYS A 15 -8.50 8.07 -2.42
C LYS A 15 -8.52 6.54 -2.44
N ARG A 16 -7.78 5.87 -1.56
CA ARG A 16 -7.64 4.42 -1.54
C ARG A 16 -8.10 3.83 -0.22
N LYS A 17 -8.87 2.76 -0.30
CA LYS A 17 -9.28 1.94 0.85
C LYS A 17 -8.19 0.93 1.20
N ASP A 18 -8.14 0.52 2.46
CA ASP A 18 -7.13 -0.47 2.91
C ASP A 18 -7.27 -1.81 2.19
N GLY A 19 -8.49 -2.25 1.90
CA GLY A 19 -8.73 -3.45 1.10
C GLY A 19 -8.17 -3.37 -0.34
N GLU A 20 -8.14 -2.19 -0.96
CA GLU A 20 -7.51 -2.02 -2.27
C GLU A 20 -5.99 -2.15 -2.18
N LEU A 21 -5.38 -1.60 -1.12
CA LEU A 21 -3.94 -1.72 -0.88
C LEU A 21 -3.55 -3.17 -0.59
N PHE A 22 -4.32 -3.85 0.26
CA PHE A 22 -4.16 -5.27 0.54
C PHE A 22 -4.26 -6.11 -0.72
N TRP A 23 -5.25 -5.84 -1.59
CA TRP A 23 -5.40 -6.55 -2.84
C TRP A 23 -4.17 -6.41 -3.73
N VAL A 24 -3.56 -5.22 -3.81
CA VAL A 24 -2.33 -4.97 -4.58
C VAL A 24 -1.13 -5.71 -3.97
N ILE A 25 -0.99 -5.75 -2.65
CA ILE A 25 0.07 -6.52 -2.00
C ILE A 25 -0.09 -8.02 -2.30
N LYS A 26 -1.33 -8.52 -2.28
CA LYS A 26 -1.63 -9.94 -2.49
C LYS A 26 -1.55 -10.37 -3.95
N ASN A 27 -1.92 -9.53 -4.92
CA ASN A 27 -2.04 -9.92 -6.33
C ASN A 27 -1.02 -9.23 -7.24
N GLY A 28 -0.25 -8.27 -6.71
CA GLY A 28 0.55 -7.36 -7.51
C GLY A 28 -0.31 -6.30 -8.22
N SER A 29 0.33 -5.51 -9.08
CA SER A 29 -0.35 -4.53 -9.92
C SER A 29 0.10 -4.67 -11.38
N PRO A 30 -0.78 -5.15 -12.28
CA PRO A 30 -0.46 -5.31 -13.70
C PRO A 30 0.06 -4.03 -14.35
N GLY A 31 1.07 -4.16 -15.22
CA GLY A 31 1.69 -3.01 -15.91
C GLY A 31 2.64 -2.18 -15.04
N THR A 32 2.97 -2.64 -13.83
CA THR A 32 3.91 -2.00 -12.91
C THR A 32 4.98 -2.99 -12.44
N GLY A 33 5.98 -2.52 -11.68
CA GLY A 33 6.96 -3.39 -11.03
C GLY A 33 6.48 -4.05 -9.74
N MET A 34 5.24 -3.81 -9.29
CA MET A 34 4.70 -4.38 -8.06
C MET A 34 4.25 -5.83 -8.30
N VAL A 35 5.02 -6.78 -7.80
CA VAL A 35 4.68 -8.21 -7.78
C VAL A 35 3.79 -8.55 -6.59
N SER A 36 3.17 -9.74 -6.61
CA SER A 36 2.50 -10.31 -5.44
C SER A 36 3.54 -10.65 -4.35
N LEU A 37 3.24 -10.29 -3.10
CA LEU A 37 4.09 -10.57 -1.94
C LEU A 37 3.47 -11.61 -0.99
N VAL A 38 2.16 -11.84 -1.05
CA VAL A 38 1.48 -12.86 -0.25
C VAL A 38 1.16 -14.07 -1.13
N PRO A 39 1.49 -15.32 -0.74
CA PRO A 39 2.17 -15.72 0.50
C PRO A 39 3.70 -15.81 0.37
N ALA A 40 4.27 -15.32 -0.74
CA ALA A 40 5.65 -15.61 -1.14
C ALA A 40 6.72 -15.01 -0.21
N ALA A 41 6.47 -13.83 0.34
CA ALA A 41 7.42 -13.09 1.16
C ALA A 41 6.85 -12.71 2.54
N ILE A 42 5.53 -12.51 2.64
CA ILE A 42 4.84 -12.09 3.86
C ILE A 42 3.48 -12.78 4.00
N THR A 43 2.94 -12.85 5.23
CA THR A 43 1.59 -13.33 5.51
C THR A 43 0.52 -12.25 5.30
N GLU A 44 -0.76 -12.64 5.38
CA GLU A 44 -1.87 -11.67 5.31
C GLU A 44 -1.87 -10.71 6.51
N GLU A 45 -1.58 -11.20 7.71
CA GLU A 45 -1.48 -10.40 8.93
C GLU A 45 -0.34 -9.37 8.84
N GLU A 46 0.80 -9.78 8.29
CA GLU A 46 1.92 -8.87 8.01
C GLU A 46 1.53 -7.82 6.96
N ALA A 47 0.81 -8.20 5.90
CA ALA A 47 0.32 -7.24 4.90
C ALA A 47 -0.60 -6.17 5.52
N TRP A 48 -1.51 -6.55 6.43
CA TRP A 48 -2.33 -5.58 7.16
C TRP A 48 -1.49 -4.67 8.07
N THR A 49 -0.48 -5.23 8.73
CA THR A 49 0.44 -4.45 9.58
C THR A 49 1.25 -3.44 8.74
N ILE A 50 1.71 -3.84 7.56
CA ILE A 50 2.40 -2.97 6.61
C ILE A 50 1.49 -1.84 6.12
N ILE A 51 0.22 -2.13 5.81
CA ILE A 51 -0.74 -1.07 5.41
C ILE A 51 -0.88 -0.05 6.54
N ASN A 52 -1.02 -0.50 7.80
CA ASN A 52 -1.06 0.41 8.94
C ASN A 52 0.21 1.26 9.06
N TYR A 53 1.38 0.66 8.81
CA TYR A 53 2.64 1.38 8.76
C TYR A 53 2.69 2.41 7.61
N GLU A 54 2.26 2.06 6.39
CA GLU A 54 2.16 3.00 5.27
C GLU A 54 1.21 4.16 5.57
N ARG A 55 0.08 3.89 6.25
CA ARG A 55 -0.88 4.93 6.66
C ARG A 55 -0.26 5.95 7.60
N SER A 56 0.73 5.55 8.42
CA SER A 56 1.42 6.46 9.34
C SER A 56 2.22 7.56 8.65
N PHE A 57 2.53 7.41 7.36
CA PHE A 57 3.22 8.42 6.56
C PHE A 57 2.35 9.62 6.19
N CYS A 58 1.03 9.45 6.23
CA CYS A 58 0.10 10.57 6.18
C CYS A 58 -0.37 10.88 7.60
N LYS A 59 0.45 11.62 8.36
CA LYS A 59 -0.02 12.25 9.59
C LYS A 59 -0.99 13.36 9.21
N ALA A 60 -2.10 13.46 9.94
CA ALA A 60 -2.94 14.65 9.87
C ALA A 60 -2.00 15.84 10.03
N SER A 61 -1.94 16.71 9.01
CA SER A 61 -1.60 18.10 9.28
C SER A 61 -2.57 18.49 10.38
N GLU A 62 -2.05 18.93 11.52
CA GLU A 62 -2.84 19.79 12.39
C GLU A 62 -3.45 20.86 11.48
N GLU A 63 -4.78 20.96 11.51
CA GLU A 63 -5.55 21.97 10.77
C GLU A 63 -5.05 23.38 11.06
#